data_AF-A0A661K6M2-F1
#
_entry.id   AF-A0A661K6M2-F1
#
_cell.length_a   1.000
_cell.length_b   1.000
_cell.length_c   1.000
_cell.angle_alpha   90.00
_cell.angle_beta   90.00
_cell.angle_gamma   90.00
#
_symmetry.space_group_name_H-M   'P 1'
#
loop_
_entity.id
_entity.type
_entity.pdbx_description
1 polymer ?
#
loop_
_entity_poly.entity_id
_entity_poly.type
_entity_poly.pdbx_seq_one_letter_code
_entity_poly.pdbx_strand_id
1 'polypeptide(L)'
;SLLNRTGLRTKSFPNLTNNLNVEPLKNLLPEVIDRARSWLSDRRKEFEEKINEKLNEQYLRLERLKDRRYNQLELQFKDSRRPEKLVRALKEKEKRKIERIFDEYLEWVQETMTTEDNPYIQVVAVLKG
;
A
#
# COMPACT_ATOMS: atom_id res chain seq x y z
N SER A 1 -2.05 16.92 58.18
CA SER A 1 -1.49 16.08 57.09
C SER A 1 -2.48 16.05 55.93
N LEU A 2 -2.00 16.20 54.68
CA LEU A 2 -2.83 16.19 53.46
C LEU A 2 -3.74 14.95 53.37
N LEU A 3 -3.29 13.83 53.92
CA LEU A 3 -4.02 12.56 54.02
C LEU A 3 -5.38 12.65 54.74
N ASN A 4 -5.52 13.51 55.75
CA ASN A 4 -6.79 13.64 56.49
C ASN A 4 -7.80 14.54 55.75
N ARG A 5 -7.34 15.40 54.83
CA ARG A 5 -8.21 16.27 54.02
C ARG A 5 -8.77 15.56 52.78
N THR A 6 -8.08 14.52 52.30
CA THR A 6 -8.45 13.84 51.06
C THR A 6 -9.38 12.65 51.27
N GLY A 7 -9.58 12.18 52.51
CA GLY A 7 -10.42 11.01 52.80
C GLY A 7 -9.90 9.70 52.17
N LEU A 8 -8.68 9.73 51.61
CA LEU A 8 -8.02 8.56 51.06
C LEU A 8 -7.63 7.67 52.24
N ARG A 9 -8.12 6.43 52.24
CA ARG A 9 -8.12 5.42 53.33
C ARG A 9 -9.34 5.42 54.25
N THR A 10 -10.28 6.36 54.13
CA THR A 10 -11.54 6.33 54.91
C THR A 10 -12.64 5.52 54.23
N LYS A 11 -12.65 5.52 52.88
CA LYS A 11 -13.40 4.56 52.08
C LYS A 11 -12.43 3.56 51.48
N SER A 12 -12.48 2.32 51.97
CA SER A 12 -12.00 1.19 51.20
C SER A 12 -12.95 1.08 50.01
N PHE A 13 -12.49 1.40 48.80
CA PHE A 13 -13.08 0.81 47.62
C PHE A 13 -12.43 -0.57 47.55
N PRO A 14 -13.09 -1.64 48.05
CA PRO A 14 -12.59 -2.96 47.75
C PRO A 14 -12.43 -3.01 46.22
N ASN A 15 -11.25 -3.43 45.74
CA ASN A 15 -11.15 -3.97 44.39
C ASN A 15 -12.07 -5.19 44.40
N LEU A 16 -13.36 -4.95 44.20
CA LEU A 16 -14.34 -6.01 44.07
C LEU A 16 -13.84 -6.79 42.89
N THR A 17 -13.46 -8.04 43.14
CA THR A 17 -13.38 -9.10 42.14
C THR A 17 -14.79 -9.36 41.59
N ASN A 18 -15.53 -8.30 41.25
CA ASN A 18 -16.76 -8.38 40.51
C ASN A 18 -16.27 -8.58 39.07
N ASN A 19 -16.49 -9.77 38.53
CA ASN A 19 -16.30 -10.03 37.12
C ASN A 19 -17.07 -8.95 36.37
N LEU A 20 -16.36 -7.95 35.84
CA LEU A 20 -16.95 -6.92 35.00
C LEU A 20 -17.71 -7.65 33.91
N ASN A 21 -19.02 -7.40 33.82
CA ASN A 21 -19.81 -8.05 32.80
C ASN A 21 -19.42 -7.45 31.44
N VAL A 22 -18.56 -8.17 30.74
CA VAL A 22 -18.04 -7.80 29.42
C VAL A 22 -18.95 -8.24 28.28
N GLU A 23 -20.03 -8.99 28.56
CA GLU A 23 -20.93 -9.48 27.52
C GLU A 23 -21.57 -8.36 26.70
N PRO A 24 -22.00 -7.22 27.27
CA PRO A 24 -22.46 -6.07 26.48
C PRO A 24 -21.38 -5.52 25.54
N LEU A 25 -20.12 -5.48 25.99
CA LEU A 25 -18.99 -5.01 25.16
C LEU A 25 -18.66 -6.00 24.05
N LYS A 26 -18.71 -7.29 24.33
CA LYS A 26 -18.53 -8.35 23.32
C LYS A 26 -19.63 -8.32 22.27
N ASN A 27 -20.87 -8.06 22.67
CA ASN A 27 -22.00 -7.95 21.74
C ASN A 27 -21.88 -6.77 20.78
N LEU A 28 -21.11 -5.73 21.15
CA LEU A 28 -20.82 -4.59 20.29
C LEU A 28 -19.63 -4.83 19.34
N LEU A 29 -18.79 -5.84 19.61
CA LEU A 29 -17.61 -6.12 18.77
C LEU A 29 -17.95 -6.36 17.29
N PRO A 30 -18.98 -7.15 16.93
CA PRO A 30 -19.33 -7.35 15.53
C PRO A 30 -19.64 -6.04 14.81
N GLU A 31 -20.46 -5.18 15.42
CA GLU A 31 -20.83 -3.89 14.83
C GLU A 31 -19.61 -2.96 14.68
N VAL A 32 -18.72 -2.93 15.68
CA VAL A 32 -17.49 -2.13 15.63
C VAL A 32 -16.56 -2.64 14.54
N ILE A 33 -16.40 -3.97 14.41
CA ILE A 33 -15.57 -4.59 13.38
C ILE A 33 -16.14 -4.29 11.99
N ASP A 34 -17.46 -4.36 11.81
CA ASP A 34 -18.11 -4.05 10.53
C ASP A 34 -17.91 -2.59 10.12
N ARG A 35 -18.09 -1.65 11.06
CA ARG A 35 -17.80 -0.22 10.81
C ARG A 35 -16.32 0.01 10.50
N ALA A 36 -15.42 -0.65 11.22
CA ALA A 36 -13.98 -0.56 10.97
C ALA A 36 -13.60 -1.10 9.59
N ARG A 37 -14.19 -2.22 9.16
CA ARG A 37 -14.02 -2.76 7.80
C ARG A 37 -14.48 -1.77 6.73
N SER A 38 -15.68 -1.19 6.89
CA SER A 38 -16.20 -0.21 5.95
C SER A 38 -15.27 1.00 5.84
N TRP A 39 -14.84 1.55 6.98
CA TRP A 39 -13.94 2.71 7.00
C TRP A 39 -12.58 2.41 6.37
N LEU A 40 -12.00 1.23 6.63
CA LEU A 40 -10.75 0.80 6.02
C LEU A 40 -10.89 0.59 4.50
N SER A 41 -12.02 0.05 4.04
CA SER A 41 -12.31 -0.11 2.61
C SER A 41 -12.39 1.25 1.91
N ASP A 42 -13.08 2.22 2.48
CA ASP A 42 -13.18 3.56 1.89
C ASP A 42 -11.82 4.28 1.91
N ARG A 43 -11.06 4.15 3.00
CA ARG A 43 -9.70 4.71 3.07
C ARG A 43 -8.74 4.06 2.07
N ARG A 44 -8.90 2.77 1.80
CA ARG A 44 -8.16 2.05 0.75
C ARG A 44 -8.49 2.64 -0.62
N LYS A 45 -9.77 2.84 -0.96
CA LYS A 45 -10.16 3.45 -2.23
C LYS A 45 -9.51 4.82 -2.44
N GLU A 46 -9.56 5.70 -1.44
CA GLU A 46 -8.91 7.01 -1.50
C GLU A 46 -7.38 6.91 -1.69
N PHE A 47 -6.75 5.89 -1.12
CA PHE A 47 -5.33 5.63 -1.30
C PHE A 47 -5.04 5.11 -2.71
N GLU A 48 -5.83 4.16 -3.20
CA GLU A 48 -5.72 3.60 -4.56
C GLU A 48 -5.89 4.67 -5.63
N GLU A 49 -6.83 5.60 -5.48
CA GLU A 49 -6.99 6.73 -6.41
C GLU A 49 -5.72 7.56 -6.53
N LYS A 50 -5.09 7.90 -5.40
CA LYS A 50 -3.83 8.67 -5.36
C LYS A 50 -2.64 7.88 -5.92
N ILE A 51 -2.61 6.58 -5.67
CA ILE A 51 -1.56 5.70 -6.19
C ILE A 51 -1.71 5.51 -7.69
N ASN A 52 -2.94 5.34 -8.19
CA ASN A 52 -3.22 5.20 -9.62
C ASN A 52 -2.77 6.43 -10.41
N GLU A 53 -2.96 7.64 -9.87
CA GLU A 53 -2.44 8.86 -10.48
C GLU A 53 -0.92 8.81 -10.63
N LYS A 54 -0.20 8.47 -9.54
CA LYS A 54 1.27 8.33 -9.57
C LYS A 54 1.73 7.23 -10.51
N LEU A 55 1.00 6.11 -10.57
CA LEU A 55 1.30 4.98 -11.46
C LEU A 55 1.19 5.42 -12.92
N ASN A 56 0.14 6.18 -13.27
CA ASN A 56 -0.02 6.75 -14.60
C ASN A 56 1.10 7.74 -14.95
N GLU A 57 1.53 8.58 -14.01
CA GLU A 57 2.68 9.47 -14.23
C GLU A 57 3.97 8.68 -14.49
N GLN A 58 4.22 7.62 -13.72
CA GLN A 58 5.37 6.75 -13.96
C GLN A 58 5.28 6.08 -15.33
N TYR A 59 4.09 5.59 -15.70
CA TYR A 59 3.85 4.99 -17.02
C TYR A 59 4.21 5.95 -18.15
N LEU A 60 3.69 7.19 -18.12
CA LEU A 60 3.99 8.22 -19.12
C LEU A 60 5.48 8.58 -19.15
N ARG A 61 6.13 8.61 -17.98
CA ARG A 61 7.58 8.87 -17.89
C ARG A 61 8.39 7.73 -18.51
N LEU A 62 7.99 6.49 -18.26
CA LEU A 62 8.61 5.31 -18.88
C LEU A 62 8.39 5.32 -20.39
N GLU A 63 7.19 5.60 -20.88
CA GLU A 63 6.93 5.67 -22.32
C GLU A 63 7.86 6.68 -23.02
N ARG A 64 8.02 7.88 -22.45
CA ARG A 64 8.98 8.88 -22.96
C ARG A 64 10.43 8.39 -22.93
N LEU A 65 10.82 7.60 -21.93
CA LEU A 65 12.16 7.01 -21.85
C LEU A 65 12.36 5.94 -22.93
N LYS A 66 11.35 5.08 -23.16
CA LYS A 66 11.33 4.07 -24.21
C LYS A 66 11.50 4.72 -25.59
N ASP A 67 10.75 5.78 -25.88
CA ASP A 67 10.84 6.49 -27.16
C ASP A 67 12.22 7.11 -27.39
N ARG A 68 12.79 7.75 -26.36
CA ARG A 68 14.17 8.27 -26.44
C ARG A 68 15.17 7.16 -26.74
N ARG A 69 14.98 5.98 -26.13
CA ARG A 69 15.86 4.84 -26.36
C ARG A 69 15.71 4.29 -27.78
N TYR A 70 14.51 4.27 -28.34
CA TYR A 70 14.28 3.90 -29.73
C TYR A 70 14.94 4.88 -30.70
N ASN A 71 14.80 6.19 -30.46
CA ASN A 71 15.48 7.21 -31.26
C ASN A 71 17.00 7.05 -31.21
N GLN A 72 17.56 6.77 -30.03
CA GLN A 72 19.00 6.53 -29.89
C GLN A 72 19.45 5.26 -30.64
N LEU A 73 18.65 4.20 -30.61
CA LEU A 73 18.90 2.97 -31.37
C LEU A 73 18.87 3.24 -32.88
N GLU A 74 17.94 4.06 -33.36
CA GLU A 74 17.90 4.46 -34.77
C GLU A 74 19.15 5.21 -35.19
N LEU A 75 19.59 6.19 -34.40
CA LEU A 75 20.82 6.96 -34.62
C LEU A 75 22.06 6.05 -34.62
N GLN A 76 22.16 5.11 -33.68
CA GLN A 76 23.30 4.20 -33.57
C GLN A 76 23.53 3.37 -34.84
N PHE A 77 22.45 3.01 -35.54
CA PHE A 77 22.52 2.18 -36.74
C PHE A 77 22.44 2.97 -38.05
N LYS A 78 22.18 4.29 -37.99
CA LYS A 78 22.05 5.16 -39.16
C LYS A 78 23.33 5.20 -40.00
N ASP A 79 24.50 5.20 -39.35
CA ASP A 79 25.82 5.23 -40.01
C ASP A 79 26.49 3.85 -40.09
N SER A 80 25.75 2.77 -39.84
CA SER A 80 26.32 1.44 -39.79
C SER A 80 26.61 0.90 -41.19
N ARG A 81 27.88 0.56 -41.48
CA ARG A 81 28.31 -0.09 -42.75
C ARG A 81 27.91 -1.57 -42.83
N ARG A 82 26.98 -2.02 -41.99
CA ARG A 82 26.58 -3.44 -41.86
C ARG A 82 25.43 -3.76 -42.83
N PRO A 83 25.27 -5.03 -43.24
CA PRO A 83 24.14 -5.44 -44.08
C PRO A 83 22.79 -5.10 -43.43
N GLU A 84 21.84 -4.55 -44.19
CA GLU A 84 20.54 -4.08 -43.67
C GLU A 84 19.76 -5.16 -42.89
N LYS A 85 19.81 -6.42 -43.36
CA LYS A 85 19.16 -7.56 -42.67
C LYS A 85 19.72 -7.78 -41.26
N LEU A 86 21.04 -7.65 -41.12
CA LEU A 86 21.72 -7.80 -39.82
C LEU A 86 21.37 -6.62 -38.90
N VAL A 87 21.34 -5.40 -39.45
CA VAL A 87 20.95 -4.19 -38.71
C VAL A 87 19.51 -4.29 -38.22
N ARG A 88 18.56 -4.74 -39.06
CA ARG A 88 17.17 -4.98 -38.64
C ARG A 88 17.06 -6.01 -37.53
N ALA A 89 17.75 -7.15 -37.66
CA ALA A 89 17.72 -8.20 -36.64
C ALA A 89 18.27 -7.72 -35.28
N LEU A 90 19.34 -6.91 -35.29
CA LEU A 90 19.91 -6.32 -34.08
C LEU A 90 18.97 -5.27 -33.46
N LYS A 91 18.38 -4.39 -34.27
CA LYS A 91 17.39 -3.42 -33.81
C LYS A 91 16.20 -4.10 -33.15
N GLU A 92 15.68 -5.15 -33.77
CA GLU A 92 14.54 -5.90 -33.27
C GLU A 92 14.85 -6.59 -31.93
N LYS A 93 16.04 -7.18 -31.81
CA LYS A 93 16.51 -7.80 -30.56
C LYS A 93 16.61 -6.78 -29.42
N GLU A 94 17.19 -5.62 -29.69
CA GLU A 94 17.30 -4.55 -28.70
C GLU A 94 15.93 -3.95 -28.34
N LYS A 95 15.02 -3.78 -29.30
CA LYS A 95 13.63 -3.37 -29.04
C LYS A 95 12.94 -4.32 -28.05
N ARG A 96 12.96 -5.63 -28.31
CA ARG A 96 12.35 -6.61 -27.39
C ARG A 96 13.00 -6.62 -26.01
N LYS A 97 14.30 -6.34 -25.93
CA LYS A 97 15.00 -6.22 -24.65
C LYS A 97 14.53 -5.00 -23.88
N ILE A 98 14.37 -3.87 -24.58
CA ILE A 98 13.82 -2.65 -24.00
C ILE A 98 12.40 -2.93 -23.50
N GLU A 99 11.51 -3.47 -24.32
CA GLU A 99 10.13 -3.79 -23.92
C GLU A 99 10.07 -4.63 -22.66
N ARG A 100 10.82 -5.74 -22.61
CA ARG A 100 10.85 -6.61 -21.42
C ARG A 100 11.22 -5.87 -20.13
N ILE A 101 12.26 -5.03 -20.15
CA ILE A 101 12.72 -4.29 -18.96
C ILE A 101 11.64 -3.32 -18.47
N PHE A 102 10.91 -2.70 -19.42
CA PHE A 102 9.84 -1.76 -19.10
C PHE A 102 8.62 -2.49 -18.53
N ASP A 103 8.27 -3.64 -19.10
CA ASP A 103 7.16 -4.47 -18.63
C ASP A 103 7.43 -5.01 -17.22
N GLU A 104 8.61 -5.57 -16.97
CA GLU A 104 9.03 -6.06 -15.64
C GLU A 104 8.98 -4.94 -14.57
N TYR A 105 9.39 -3.72 -14.95
CA TYR A 105 9.30 -2.59 -14.04
C TYR A 105 7.85 -2.20 -13.73
N LEU A 106 6.98 -2.17 -14.73
CA LEU A 106 5.57 -1.83 -14.53
C LEU A 106 4.86 -2.85 -13.64
N GLU A 107 5.12 -4.14 -13.86
CA GLU A 107 4.62 -5.23 -13.02
C GLU A 107 5.08 -5.03 -11.57
N TRP A 108 6.37 -4.80 -11.33
CA TRP A 108 6.89 -4.54 -9.99
C TRP A 108 6.25 -3.32 -9.32
N VAL A 109 6.03 -2.22 -10.04
CA VAL A 109 5.37 -1.04 -9.47
C VAL A 109 3.91 -1.35 -9.13
N GLN A 110 3.20 -2.09 -9.98
CA GLN A 110 1.82 -2.52 -9.70
C GLN A 110 1.74 -3.41 -8.47
N GLU A 111 2.61 -4.40 -8.35
CA GLU A 111 2.64 -5.33 -7.22
C GLU A 111 3.01 -4.64 -5.89
N THR A 112 3.96 -3.71 -5.91
CA THR A 112 4.42 -3.04 -4.67
C THR A 112 3.50 -1.93 -4.19
N MET A 113 2.66 -1.37 -5.07
CA MET A 113 1.80 -0.24 -4.75
C MET A 113 0.32 -0.63 -4.57
N THR A 114 -0.05 -1.88 -4.81
CA THR A 114 -1.39 -2.40 -4.54
C THR A 114 -1.47 -2.99 -3.14
N THR A 115 -2.55 -2.69 -2.41
CA THR A 115 -2.80 -3.26 -1.08
C THR A 115 -3.94 -4.27 -1.19
N GLU A 116 -3.81 -5.43 -0.55
CA GLU A 116 -4.86 -6.45 -0.53
C GLU A 116 -6.14 -5.95 0.17
N ASP A 117 -7.29 -6.51 -0.23
CA ASP A 117 -8.61 -6.10 0.27
C ASP A 117 -8.94 -6.62 1.68
N ASN A 118 -8.06 -7.40 2.29
CA ASN A 118 -8.32 -8.07 3.57
C ASN A 118 -7.59 -7.38 4.73
N PRO A 119 -8.23 -6.42 5.42
CA PRO A 119 -7.60 -5.75 6.56
C PRO A 119 -7.45 -6.70 7.75
N TYR A 120 -6.26 -6.72 8.34
CA TYR A 120 -6.03 -7.36 9.63
C TYR A 120 -6.51 -6.43 10.77
N ILE A 121 -7.51 -6.85 11.54
CA ILE A 121 -8.10 -6.08 12.65
C ILE A 121 -7.85 -6.80 13.97
N GLN A 122 -7.11 -6.16 14.89
CA GLN A 122 -6.90 -6.63 16.26
C GLN A 122 -7.54 -5.68 17.26
N VAL A 123 -8.45 -6.19 18.09
CA VAL A 123 -9.13 -5.40 19.13
C VAL A 123 -8.42 -5.60 20.47
N VAL A 124 -7.96 -4.50 21.08
CA VAL A 124 -7.33 -4.49 22.42
C VAL A 124 -8.14 -3.58 23.33
N ALA A 125 -8.47 -4.05 24.54
CA ALA A 125 -9.22 -3.29 25.53
C ALA A 125 -8.54 -3.34 26.90
N VAL A 126 -8.52 -2.21 27.62
CA VAL A 126 -8.06 -2.13 29.01
C VAL A 126 -9.25 -1.76 29.88
N LEU A 127 -9.65 -2.67 30.76
CA LEU A 127 -10.73 -2.45 31.71
C LEU A 127 -10.12 -2.04 33.06
N LYS A 128 -10.53 -0.89 33.60
CA LYS A 128 -10.19 -0.45 34.95
C LYS A 128 -11.43 -0.58 35.84
N GLY A 129 -11.29 -1.26 36.97
CA GLY A 129 -12.28 -1.35 38.05
C GLY A 129 -12.06 -0.28 39.10
#